data_AF-A0A2I1HUG8-F1
#
_entry.id   AF-A0A2I1HUG8-F1
#
_cell.length_a   1.000
_cell.length_b   1.000
_cell.length_c   1.000
_cell.angle_alpha   90.00
_cell.angle_beta   90.00
_cell.angle_gamma   90.00
#
_symmetry.space_group_name_H-M   'P 1'
#
loop_
_entity.id
_entity.type
_entity.pdbx_description
1 polymer ?
#
loop_
_entity_poly.entity_id
_entity_poly.type
_entity_poly.pdbx_seq_one_letter_code
_entity_poly.pdbx_strand_id
1 'polypeptide(L)'
;MPKMGDIVRNKNSSDDFLEFISYNEAIHLQEVTTLLGSFVENGFLKQLFDKGPQAMDKAQLLVDTFGECANPNNFTEQAKATNIQPTTLSLLFTIAVYVSSRSWDSFAARAYRLYGDMGDDTESEGPSVDDELFTSTSSSNVNTTPNPVLETPPILPD
;
A
#
# COMPACT_ATOMS: atom_id res chain seq x y z
N MET A 1 28.22 36.55 19.35
CA MET A 1 27.51 35.30 19.69
C MET A 1 26.11 35.38 19.09
N PRO A 2 25.78 34.64 18.02
CA PRO A 2 24.40 34.53 17.56
C PRO A 2 23.65 33.52 18.43
N LYS A 3 22.42 33.86 18.82
CA LYS A 3 21.56 33.10 19.71
C LYS A 3 21.10 31.79 19.06
N MET A 4 21.15 30.75 19.88
CA MET A 4 20.52 29.45 19.72
C MET A 4 19.05 29.63 19.30
N GLY A 5 18.78 29.38 18.03
CA GLY A 5 17.48 29.04 17.52
C GLY A 5 17.73 27.80 16.69
N ASP A 6 17.92 26.66 17.36
CA ASP A 6 17.84 25.37 16.71
C ASP A 6 16.45 25.30 16.12
N ILE A 7 16.37 25.61 14.82
CA ILE A 7 15.25 25.24 13.97
C ILE A 7 15.30 23.72 13.98
N VAL A 8 14.63 23.11 14.96
CA VAL A 8 14.22 21.71 14.88
C VAL A 8 13.18 21.69 13.77
N ARG A 9 13.67 21.71 12.53
CA ARG A 9 12.87 21.41 11.35
C ARG A 9 12.34 20.01 11.61
N ASN A 10 11.04 19.88 11.84
CA ASN A 10 10.36 18.60 11.80
C ASN A 10 10.81 17.91 10.50
N LYS A 11 11.62 16.84 10.64
CA LYS A 11 12.53 16.41 9.58
C LYS A 11 11.82 15.63 8.47
N ASN A 12 10.59 15.20 8.70
CA ASN A 12 9.80 14.43 7.75
C ASN A 12 8.37 14.99 7.70
N SER A 13 8.09 15.88 6.76
CA SER A 13 6.70 16.25 6.47
C SER A 13 5.99 15.07 5.80
N SER A 14 4.65 15.03 5.87
CA SER A 14 3.85 14.05 5.13
C SER A 14 4.16 14.07 3.63
N ASP A 15 4.46 15.24 3.09
CA ASP A 15 4.76 15.44 1.67
C ASP A 15 6.12 14.83 1.29
N ASP A 16 7.16 15.02 2.11
CA ASP A 16 8.47 14.37 1.90
C ASP A 16 8.34 12.84 1.94
N PHE A 17 7.47 12.32 2.81
CA PHE A 17 7.20 10.89 2.90
C PHE A 17 6.45 10.37 1.67
N LEU A 18 5.45 11.11 1.17
CA LEU A 18 4.72 10.75 -0.05
C LEU A 18 5.62 10.80 -1.29
N GLU A 19 6.51 11.79 -1.39
CA GLU A 19 7.50 11.88 -2.46
C GLU A 19 8.45 10.68 -2.42
N PHE A 20 8.95 10.32 -1.23
CA PHE A 20 9.77 9.12 -1.04
C PHE A 20 9.06 7.85 -1.49
N ILE A 21 7.80 7.63 -1.07
CA ILE A 21 7.03 6.43 -1.43
C ILE A 21 6.83 6.35 -2.95
N SER A 22 6.46 7.46 -3.60
CA SER A 22 6.24 7.54 -5.05
C SER A 22 7.52 7.26 -5.84
N TYR A 23 8.65 7.85 -5.43
CA TYR A 23 9.95 7.58 -6.05
C TYR A 23 10.34 6.11 -5.96
N ASN A 24 10.16 5.49 -4.79
CA ASN A 24 10.50 4.08 -4.60
C ASN A 24 9.51 3.13 -5.31
N GLU A 25 8.24 3.51 -5.51
CA GLU A 25 7.30 2.76 -6.34
C GLU A 25 7.81 2.63 -7.77
N ALA A 26 8.23 3.76 -8.36
CA ALA A 26 8.74 3.80 -9.72
C ALA A 26 9.97 2.91 -9.87
N ILE A 27 10.91 2.98 -8.90
CA ILE A 27 12.07 2.11 -8.86
C ILE A 27 11.65 0.64 -8.74
N HIS A 28 10.75 0.32 -7.81
CA HIS A 28 10.31 -1.05 -7.58
C HIS A 28 9.69 -1.67 -8.85
N LEU A 29 8.81 -0.94 -9.53
CA LEU A 29 8.18 -1.39 -10.77
C LEU A 29 9.19 -1.52 -11.91
N GLN A 30 10.17 -0.61 -11.98
CA GLN A 30 11.25 -0.68 -12.95
C GLN A 30 12.14 -1.92 -12.70
N GLU A 31 12.50 -2.20 -11.45
CA GLU A 31 13.29 -3.37 -11.07
C GLU A 31 12.55 -4.67 -11.41
N VAL A 32 11.27 -4.79 -11.05
CA VAL A 32 10.44 -5.95 -11.39
C VAL A 32 10.38 -6.15 -12.91
N THR A 33 10.14 -5.07 -13.66
CA THR A 33 10.08 -5.11 -15.12
C THR A 33 11.42 -5.52 -15.73
N THR A 34 12.53 -5.00 -15.21
CA THR A 34 13.89 -5.33 -15.66
C THR A 34 14.23 -6.80 -15.39
N LEU A 35 13.98 -7.27 -14.17
CA LEU A 35 14.21 -8.66 -13.78
C LEU A 35 13.38 -9.61 -14.64
N LEU A 36 12.10 -9.33 -14.85
CA LEU A 36 11.25 -10.16 -15.69
C LEU A 36 11.66 -10.10 -17.17
N GLY A 37 12.02 -8.91 -17.68
CA GLY A 37 12.52 -8.72 -19.04
C GLY A 37 13.80 -9.51 -19.31
N SER A 38 14.66 -9.66 -18.30
CA SER A 38 15.90 -10.40 -18.42
C SER A 38 15.70 -11.85 -18.89
N PHE A 39 14.61 -12.53 -18.51
CA PHE A 39 14.30 -13.90 -18.95
C PHE A 39 14.00 -14.02 -20.45
N VAL A 40 13.61 -12.91 -21.08
CA VAL A 40 13.45 -12.84 -22.54
C VAL A 40 14.81 -12.59 -23.18
N GLU A 41 15.55 -11.59 -22.68
CA GLU A 41 16.81 -11.14 -23.25
C GLU A 41 17.92 -12.19 -23.16
N ASN A 42 18.02 -12.88 -22.03
CA ASN A 42 19.01 -13.94 -21.82
C ASN A 42 18.63 -15.26 -22.51
N GLY A 43 17.47 -15.32 -23.17
CA GLY A 43 17.00 -16.52 -23.86
C GLY A 43 16.57 -17.65 -22.93
N PHE A 44 16.31 -17.38 -21.64
CA PHE A 44 15.85 -18.38 -20.69
C PHE A 44 14.61 -19.12 -21.20
N LEU A 45 13.61 -18.40 -21.72
CA LEU A 45 12.41 -19.03 -22.30
C LEU A 45 12.76 -19.90 -23.51
N LYS A 46 13.72 -19.47 -24.33
CA LYS A 46 14.18 -20.27 -25.47
C LYS A 46 14.82 -21.57 -25.00
N GLN A 47 15.67 -21.53 -23.96
CA GLN A 47 16.27 -22.73 -23.37
C GLN A 47 15.22 -23.65 -22.74
N LEU A 48 14.27 -23.08 -22.00
CA LEU A 48 13.19 -23.83 -21.33
C LEU A 48 12.26 -24.54 -22.31
N PHE A 49 11.98 -23.93 -23.47
CA PHE A 49 11.08 -24.48 -24.49
C PHE A 49 11.79 -25.18 -25.65
N ASP A 50 13.13 -25.27 -25.62
CA ASP A 50 13.88 -26.02 -26.64
C ASP A 50 13.42 -27.50 -26.68
N LYS A 51 13.35 -28.02 -27.90
CA LYS A 51 13.00 -29.42 -28.22
C LYS A 51 14.11 -30.12 -29.00
N GLY A 52 15.25 -29.45 -29.20
CA GLY A 52 16.40 -29.98 -29.91
C GLY A 52 17.11 -31.12 -29.16
N PRO A 53 17.95 -31.90 -29.85
CA PRO A 53 18.68 -33.03 -29.26
C PRO A 53 19.73 -32.63 -28.21
N GLN A 54 20.03 -31.34 -28.07
CA GLN A 54 20.91 -30.79 -27.02
C GLN A 54 20.13 -30.01 -25.95
N ALA A 55 18.81 -30.16 -25.88
CA ALA A 55 18.01 -29.46 -24.90
C ALA A 55 18.45 -29.80 -23.46
N MET A 56 18.61 -28.75 -22.65
CA MET A 56 18.94 -28.89 -21.24
C MET A 56 17.78 -29.53 -20.47
N ASP A 57 18.09 -30.26 -19.39
CA ASP A 57 17.04 -30.77 -18.50
C ASP A 57 16.26 -29.60 -17.88
N LYS A 58 14.94 -29.58 -18.12
CA LYS A 58 14.07 -28.46 -17.75
C LYS A 58 13.87 -28.36 -16.26
N ALA A 59 13.91 -29.49 -15.54
CA ALA A 59 13.79 -29.50 -14.10
C ALA A 59 15.02 -28.87 -13.46
N GLN A 60 16.21 -29.25 -13.91
CA GLN A 60 17.46 -28.67 -13.46
C GLN A 60 17.54 -27.17 -13.79
N LEU A 61 17.16 -26.76 -15.01
CA LEU A 61 17.15 -25.36 -15.41
C LEU A 61 16.26 -24.49 -14.49
N LEU A 62 15.09 -25.00 -14.11
CA LEU A 62 14.18 -24.30 -13.19
C LEU A 62 14.73 -24.23 -11.77
N VAL A 63 15.31 -25.32 -11.26
CA VAL A 63 15.91 -25.37 -9.92
C VAL A 63 17.14 -24.47 -9.83
N ASP A 64 18.00 -24.46 -10.84
CA ASP A 64 19.18 -23.60 -10.89
C ASP A 64 18.81 -22.11 -10.90
N THR A 65 17.67 -21.77 -11.51
CA THR A 65 17.21 -20.38 -11.66
C THR A 65 16.38 -19.90 -10.45
N PHE A 66 15.51 -20.76 -9.90
CA PHE A 66 14.49 -20.37 -8.92
C PHE A 66 14.57 -21.13 -7.58
N GLY A 67 15.49 -22.08 -7.45
CA GLY A 67 15.69 -22.91 -6.27
C GLY A 67 14.77 -24.15 -6.19
N GLU A 68 14.95 -24.94 -5.13
CA GLU A 68 14.28 -26.24 -4.94
C GLU A 68 12.75 -26.17 -4.90
N CYS A 69 12.17 -25.01 -4.53
CA CYS A 69 10.72 -24.84 -4.54
C CYS A 69 10.11 -24.92 -5.95
N ALA A 70 10.91 -24.65 -6.99
CA ALA A 70 10.50 -24.73 -8.39
C ALA A 70 10.61 -26.14 -8.99
N ASN A 71 10.97 -27.15 -8.19
CA ASN A 71 11.14 -28.52 -8.67
C ASN A 71 9.84 -29.05 -9.32
N PRO A 72 9.87 -29.46 -10.61
CA PRO A 72 8.69 -29.96 -11.31
C PRO A 72 8.00 -31.17 -10.68
N ASN A 73 8.70 -31.95 -9.83
CA ASN A 73 8.10 -33.05 -9.06
C ASN A 73 6.97 -32.57 -8.13
N ASN A 74 6.96 -31.28 -7.75
CA ASN A 74 5.88 -30.65 -7.00
C ASN A 74 4.63 -30.36 -7.87
N PHE A 75 4.75 -30.45 -9.21
CA PHE A 75 3.75 -29.99 -10.18
C PHE A 75 3.35 -31.08 -11.20
N THR A 76 3.69 -32.33 -10.91
CA THR A 76 3.71 -33.50 -11.83
C THR A 76 2.40 -33.77 -12.59
N GLU A 77 1.24 -33.40 -12.05
CA GLU A 77 -0.08 -33.54 -12.72
C GLU A 77 -0.34 -32.40 -13.73
N GLN A 78 0.15 -31.18 -13.45
CA GLN A 78 -0.07 -29.99 -14.26
C GLN A 78 0.79 -29.98 -15.54
N ALA A 79 1.93 -30.67 -15.49
CA ALA A 79 2.90 -30.77 -16.58
C ALA A 79 2.44 -31.65 -17.76
N LYS A 80 1.49 -32.58 -17.57
CA LYS A 80 1.05 -33.49 -18.65
C LYS A 80 0.20 -32.80 -19.74
N ALA A 81 -0.23 -31.55 -19.54
CA ALA A 81 -1.24 -30.91 -20.38
C ALA A 81 -0.79 -29.65 -21.16
N THR A 82 0.35 -29.03 -20.84
CA THR A 82 0.56 -27.61 -21.19
C THR A 82 1.46 -27.39 -22.41
N ASN A 83 0.86 -27.33 -23.60
CA ASN A 83 1.47 -26.74 -24.80
C ASN A 83 1.22 -25.21 -24.80
N ILE A 84 1.96 -24.48 -23.96
CA ILE A 84 1.65 -23.10 -23.56
C ILE A 84 1.83 -22.10 -24.71
N GLN A 85 0.82 -21.26 -24.94
CA GLN A 85 0.83 -20.22 -25.97
C GLN A 85 1.53 -18.94 -25.49
N PRO A 86 2.08 -18.11 -26.40
CA PRO A 86 2.69 -16.82 -26.04
C PRO A 86 1.76 -15.89 -25.24
N THR A 87 0.46 -15.96 -25.49
CA THR A 87 -0.57 -15.23 -24.74
C THR A 87 -0.64 -15.65 -23.26
N THR A 88 -0.43 -16.93 -22.95
CA THR A 88 -0.37 -17.42 -21.58
C THR A 88 0.88 -16.92 -20.86
N LEU A 89 2.02 -16.84 -21.55
CA LEU A 89 3.25 -16.26 -20.98
C LEU A 89 3.07 -14.76 -20.69
N SER A 90 2.47 -14.00 -21.63
CA SER A 90 2.14 -12.58 -21.43
C SER A 90 1.15 -12.37 -20.27
N LEU A 91 0.17 -13.27 -20.13
CA LEU A 91 -0.77 -13.25 -19.02
C LEU A 91 -0.08 -13.49 -17.68
N LEU A 92 0.79 -14.51 -17.58
CA LEU A 92 1.55 -14.79 -16.36
C LEU A 92 2.46 -13.61 -15.97
N PHE A 93 3.13 -13.01 -16.94
CA PHE A 93 3.93 -11.81 -16.75
C PHE A 93 3.08 -10.65 -16.22
N THR A 94 1.94 -10.39 -16.86
CA THR A 94 1.02 -9.32 -16.46
C THR A 94 0.47 -9.54 -15.05
N ILE A 95 0.16 -10.79 -14.69
CA ILE A 95 -0.27 -11.17 -13.34
C ILE A 95 0.84 -10.90 -12.32
N ALA A 96 2.08 -11.29 -12.60
CA ALA A 96 3.21 -11.07 -11.69
C ALA A 96 3.45 -9.57 -11.46
N VAL A 97 3.43 -8.76 -12.53
CA VAL A 97 3.56 -7.30 -12.44
C VAL A 97 2.39 -6.69 -11.66
N TYR A 98 1.16 -7.10 -11.96
CA TYR A 98 -0.03 -6.62 -11.25
C TYR A 98 0.01 -6.95 -9.76
N VAL A 99 0.32 -8.19 -9.39
CA VAL A 99 0.42 -8.61 -7.98
C VAL A 99 1.53 -7.85 -7.26
N SER A 100 2.67 -7.60 -7.92
CA SER A 100 3.77 -6.81 -7.35
C SER A 100 3.38 -5.34 -7.14
N SER A 101 2.71 -4.73 -8.12
CA SER A 101 2.15 -3.37 -7.96
C SER A 101 1.15 -3.29 -6.81
N ARG A 102 0.24 -4.28 -6.69
CA ARG A 102 -0.74 -4.30 -5.60
C ARG A 102 -0.14 -4.57 -4.23
N SER A 103 0.93 -5.37 -4.16
CA SER A 103 1.65 -5.58 -2.90
C SER A 103 2.37 -4.30 -2.48
N TRP A 104 2.91 -3.55 -3.44
CA TRP A 104 3.48 -2.22 -3.20
C TRP A 104 2.43 -1.23 -2.70
N ASP A 105 1.26 -1.11 -3.34
CA ASP A 105 0.15 -0.27 -2.86
C ASP A 105 -0.17 -0.57 -1.38
N SER A 106 -0.23 -1.86 -1.03
CA SER A 106 -0.51 -2.29 0.34
C SER A 106 0.62 -1.92 1.30
N PHE A 107 1.87 -2.06 0.89
CA PHE A 107 3.03 -1.63 1.66
C PHE A 107 3.02 -0.11 1.87
N ALA A 108 2.85 0.67 0.81
CA ALA A 108 2.79 2.13 0.83
C ALA A 108 1.70 2.63 1.79
N ALA A 109 0.49 2.08 1.71
CA ALA A 109 -0.61 2.43 2.61
C ALA A 109 -0.29 2.13 4.08
N ARG A 110 0.37 0.98 4.37
CA ARG A 110 0.80 0.64 5.74
C ARG A 110 1.91 1.55 6.23
N ALA A 111 2.87 1.86 5.37
CA ALA A 111 3.97 2.76 5.70
C ALA A 111 3.45 4.17 6.00
N TYR A 112 2.53 4.68 5.19
CA TYR A 112 1.86 5.96 5.42
C TYR A 112 1.08 5.98 6.74
N ARG A 113 0.30 4.94 7.02
CA ARG A 113 -0.44 4.86 8.28
C ARG A 113 0.49 4.82 9.51
N LEU A 114 1.63 4.15 9.41
CA LEU A 114 2.54 3.95 10.53
C LEU A 114 3.48 5.14 10.77
N TYR A 115 3.86 5.85 9.70
CA TYR A 115 4.90 6.89 9.75
C TYR A 115 4.50 8.23 9.13
N GLY A 116 3.43 8.28 8.32
CA GLY A 116 2.91 9.50 7.69
C GLY A 116 1.91 10.27 8.56
N ASP A 117 1.34 9.64 9.59
CA ASP A 117 0.52 10.28 10.63
C ASP A 117 1.42 10.79 11.78
N MET A 118 2.53 11.43 11.45
CA MET A 118 3.38 12.14 12.41
C MET A 118 2.83 13.56 12.59
N GLY A 119 1.72 13.65 13.32
CA GLY A 119 1.26 14.81 14.09
C GLY A 119 1.24 16.16 13.36
N ASP A 120 0.03 16.69 13.12
CA ASP A 120 -0.12 18.14 13.17
C ASP A 120 0.21 18.56 14.61
N ASP A 121 1.48 18.89 14.86
CA ASP A 121 1.93 19.59 16.07
C ASP A 121 1.33 21.00 16.01
N THR A 122 0.01 21.09 16.16
CA THR A 122 -0.63 22.30 16.64
C THR A 122 -0.14 22.47 18.06
N GLU A 123 0.92 23.26 18.20
CA GLU A 123 1.35 23.89 19.43
C GLU A 123 0.09 24.24 20.23
N SER A 124 -0.21 23.47 21.28
CA SER A 124 -1.35 23.73 22.16
C SER A 124 -1.17 25.14 22.73
N GLU A 125 -1.87 26.13 22.18
CA GLU A 125 -1.97 27.44 22.80
C GLU A 125 -2.44 27.21 24.25
N GLY A 126 -1.59 27.61 25.20
CA GLY A 126 -1.81 27.38 26.62
C GLY A 126 -3.14 27.98 27.08
N PRO A 127 -3.70 27.53 28.22
CA PRO A 127 -4.95 28.07 28.73
C PRO A 127 -4.78 29.57 28.98
N SER A 128 -5.45 30.38 28.15
CA SER A 128 -5.62 31.83 28.35
C SER A 128 -6.42 32.05 29.63
N VAL A 129 -5.72 32.11 30.75
CA VAL A 129 -6.19 32.78 31.96
C VAL A 129 -6.17 34.28 31.68
N ASP A 130 -7.34 34.85 31.41
CA ASP A 130 -7.59 36.22 31.88
C ASP A 130 -9.03 36.32 32.39
N ASP A 131 -9.10 36.81 33.61
CA ASP A 131 -10.22 36.75 34.52
C ASP A 131 -11.30 37.78 34.19
N GLU A 132 -12.51 37.44 34.66
CA GLU A 132 -13.61 38.32 35.09
C GLU A 132 -13.44 39.85 34.90
N LEU A 133 -14.32 40.48 34.11
CA LEU A 133 -15.16 41.61 34.56
C LEU A 133 -16.13 42.03 33.45
N PHE A 134 -17.42 41.82 33.65
CA PHE A 134 -18.44 42.88 33.62
C PHE A 134 -19.80 42.24 33.91
N THR A 135 -20.11 42.21 35.20
CA THR A 135 -21.47 42.24 35.73
C THR A 135 -22.27 43.38 35.10
N SER A 136 -23.47 43.09 34.61
CA SER A 136 -24.72 43.74 35.07
C SER A 136 -25.96 43.29 34.28
N THR A 137 -26.72 42.40 34.92
CA THR A 137 -28.19 42.45 35.13
C THR A 137 -29.10 43.25 34.19
N SER A 138 -30.12 42.59 33.61
CA SER A 138 -31.53 42.90 33.95
C SER A 138 -32.55 41.84 33.49
N SER A 139 -33.33 41.36 34.47
CA SER A 139 -34.67 40.71 34.52
C SER A 139 -35.53 40.64 33.23
N SER A 140 -36.36 39.61 32.96
CA SER A 140 -37.44 39.10 33.85
C SER A 140 -38.08 37.76 33.39
N ASN A 141 -38.29 36.86 34.37
CA ASN A 141 -39.41 35.93 34.69
C ASN A 141 -40.53 35.71 33.63
N VAL A 142 -41.13 34.52 33.39
CA VAL A 142 -41.80 33.60 34.34
C VAL A 142 -42.11 32.20 33.71
N ASN A 143 -41.90 31.14 34.51
CA ASN A 143 -42.65 29.89 34.72
C ASN A 143 -43.49 29.20 33.61
N THR A 144 -43.24 27.90 33.35
CA THR A 144 -43.93 26.71 33.97
C THR A 144 -43.73 25.45 33.10
N THR A 145 -43.30 24.33 33.69
CA THR A 145 -43.25 22.94 33.13
C THR A 145 -44.38 22.14 33.83
N PRO A 146 -45.10 21.12 33.25
CA PRO A 146 -44.47 19.85 32.88
C PRO A 146 -45.10 18.90 31.81
N ASN A 147 -44.18 18.14 31.19
CA ASN A 147 -44.19 16.71 30.85
C ASN A 147 -44.84 16.12 29.56
N PRO A 148 -44.31 14.95 29.08
CA PRO A 148 -44.03 14.65 27.68
C PRO A 148 -45.00 13.63 27.05
N VAL A 149 -45.02 13.55 25.72
CA VAL A 149 -45.64 12.42 25.00
C VAL A 149 -44.69 11.92 23.91
N LEU A 150 -44.47 10.61 23.96
CA LEU A 150 -43.61 9.80 23.12
C LEU A 150 -44.46 9.29 21.94
N GLU A 151 -44.16 9.71 20.72
CA GLU A 151 -44.80 9.19 19.50
C GLU A 151 -43.71 8.54 18.63
N THR A 152 -43.70 7.22 18.65
CA THR A 152 -42.87 6.34 17.80
C THR A 152 -43.31 6.47 16.34
N PRO A 153 -42.39 6.49 15.34
CA PRO A 153 -42.80 6.48 13.93
C PRO A 153 -43.44 5.13 13.54
N PRO A 154 -44.54 5.13 12.75
CA PRO A 154 -45.17 3.90 12.29
C PRO A 154 -44.36 3.21 11.18
N ILE A 155 -44.37 1.88 11.26
CA ILE A 155 -43.73 0.88 10.39
C ILE A 155 -44.50 0.75 9.06
N LEU A 156 -43.77 0.52 7.96
CA LEU A 156 -44.30 0.14 6.64
C LEU A 156 -44.95 -1.26 6.65
N PRO A 157 -45.99 -1.49 5.81
CA PRO A 157 -46.27 -2.83 5.30
C PRO A 157 -46.06 -2.97 3.78
N ASP A 158 -45.37 -4.08 3.47
CA ASP A 158 -45.16 -4.91 2.26
C ASP A 158 -44.92 -4.30 0.86
#